data_AF-A0AAW5E0M5-F1
#
_entry.id   AF-A0AAW5E0M5-F1
#
_cell.length_a   1.000
_cell.length_b   1.000
_cell.length_c   1.000
_cell.angle_alpha   90.00
_cell.angle_beta   90.00
_cell.angle_gamma   90.00
#
_symmetry.space_group_name_H-M   'P 1'
#
loop_
_entity.id
_entity.type
_entity.pdbx_description
1 polymer ?
#
loop_
_entity_poly.entity_id
_entity_poly.type
_entity_poly.pdbx_seq_one_letter_code
_entity_poly.pdbx_strand_id
1 'polypeptide(L)'
;MNKINMKNIKIVAQQDSSRYLLSYGNDQASILDLYNHLLTAPMHIESLLGRGYWEDYTGKIDLEKILATIKIETELGGSLIPFRDWIGYHPIEKTQCVVFRQNDADRKKLYQEIQQGRLRQGWGYSEKFSLTSGKEEFIQNFFSVTNNEKAARKQWNVLSRMLHINDGDTIVIPKQPDHNHYLIVKAKQIADTNSCYEFREPLQNTDDYRHVVHIDQENIQIVHYDSMQTPLIIKRLLKSIAYSSPVNFVQKREFIEAVNEVFLSQDKDSLVEAHPIQSKIQAFEENLYQEWVKSVRNLTPSDFEKLVNKYMQDNGFDVLKTNSYDRKGGDIDLLCSKEIQVQTPFEPKTITLTYCIQIKKHQGITNATGVNQLIQMENQLDLEESNLVQKILISLADGFNEKCRDLASENNVLLVNGVEFAQLYFKSL
;
A
#
# COMPACT_ATOMS: atom_id res chain seq x y z
N MET A 1 -5.43 15.21 12.20
CA MET A 1 -5.27 16.30 13.20
C MET A 1 -6.22 17.44 12.86
N ASN A 2 -7.16 17.78 13.75
CA ASN A 2 -7.91 19.02 13.67
C ASN A 2 -6.94 20.20 13.83
N LYS A 3 -7.16 21.31 13.12
CA LYS A 3 -6.34 22.53 13.29
C LYS A 3 -6.39 22.97 14.76
N ILE A 4 -5.25 22.94 15.46
CA ILE A 4 -5.17 23.52 16.80
C ILE A 4 -5.10 25.04 16.63
N ASN A 5 -6.17 25.72 17.04
CA ASN A 5 -6.25 27.16 17.01
C ASN A 5 -5.55 27.72 18.25
N MET A 6 -4.42 28.40 18.05
CA MET A 6 -3.65 29.07 19.10
C MET A 6 -4.50 29.98 20.01
N LYS A 7 -5.58 30.59 19.47
CA LYS A 7 -6.49 31.45 20.24
C LYS A 7 -7.28 30.72 21.32
N ASN A 8 -7.38 29.40 21.25
CA ASN A 8 -8.16 28.57 22.17
C ASN A 8 -7.28 27.81 23.17
N ILE A 9 -5.96 28.01 23.12
CA ILE A 9 -5.04 27.34 24.03
C ILE A 9 -5.14 27.99 25.41
N LYS A 10 -5.50 27.19 26.42
CA LYS A 10 -5.57 27.65 27.81
C LYS A 10 -5.15 26.54 28.77
N ILE A 11 -4.54 26.93 29.89
CA ILE A 11 -4.38 26.01 31.01
C ILE A 11 -5.74 25.87 31.68
N VAL A 12 -6.18 24.64 31.87
CA VAL A 12 -7.49 24.32 32.48
C VAL A 12 -7.36 23.68 33.85
N ALA A 13 -6.22 23.05 34.14
CA ALA A 13 -5.93 22.45 35.43
C ALA A 13 -4.41 22.38 35.69
N GLN A 14 -4.02 22.12 36.94
CA GLN A 14 -2.62 21.93 37.34
C GLN A 14 -2.50 20.77 38.34
N GLN A 15 -1.35 20.11 38.39
CA GLN A 15 -1.04 19.13 39.45
C GLN A 15 -0.12 19.75 40.52
N ASP A 16 0.83 20.56 40.08
CA ASP A 16 1.83 21.22 40.93
C ASP A 16 2.38 22.47 40.22
N SER A 17 3.47 23.04 40.74
CA SER A 17 4.13 24.23 40.18
C SER A 17 4.88 24.01 38.86
N SER A 18 4.90 22.78 38.35
CA SER A 18 5.64 22.37 37.15
C SER A 18 4.79 21.62 36.13
N ARG A 19 3.59 21.15 36.49
CA ARG A 19 2.72 20.36 35.60
C ARG A 19 1.33 20.96 35.44
N TYR A 20 0.99 21.24 34.18
CA TYR A 20 -0.23 21.92 33.77
C TYR A 20 -0.97 21.11 32.70
N LEU A 21 -2.29 21.18 32.73
CA LEU A 21 -3.15 20.63 31.68
C LEU A 21 -3.50 21.74 30.69
N LEU A 22 -2.99 21.61 29.47
CA LEU A 22 -3.17 22.57 28.40
C LEU A 22 -4.28 22.09 27.46
N SER A 23 -5.42 22.77 27.44
CA SER A 23 -6.52 22.47 26.51
C SER A 23 -6.36 23.24 25.20
N TYR A 24 -6.69 22.58 24.10
CA TYR A 24 -6.70 23.14 22.75
C TYR A 24 -8.13 23.46 22.23
N GLY A 25 -9.15 23.16 23.04
CA GLY A 25 -10.54 23.03 22.59
C GLY A 25 -10.83 21.67 21.93
N ASN A 26 -12.07 21.47 21.47
CA ASN A 26 -12.53 20.22 20.83
C ASN A 26 -12.22 18.95 21.64
N ASP A 27 -12.39 19.02 22.96
CA ASP A 27 -12.15 17.94 23.92
C ASP A 27 -10.72 17.37 23.92
N GLN A 28 -9.74 18.13 23.42
CA GLN A 28 -8.33 17.74 23.42
C GLN A 28 -7.49 18.56 24.42
N ALA A 29 -6.57 17.88 25.10
CA ALA A 29 -5.59 18.48 25.99
C ALA A 29 -4.26 17.71 26.01
N SER A 30 -3.19 18.38 26.44
CA SER A 30 -1.87 17.79 26.68
C SER A 30 -1.35 18.17 28.06
N ILE A 31 -0.45 17.36 28.59
CA ILE A 31 0.29 17.68 29.81
C ILE A 31 1.49 18.54 29.40
N LEU A 32 1.54 19.75 29.93
CA LEU A 32 2.67 20.66 29.88
C LEU A 32 3.52 20.44 31.14
N ASP A 33 4.69 19.85 30.96
CA ASP A 33 5.68 19.62 32.02
C ASP A 33 6.82 20.64 31.85
N LEU A 34 6.81 21.67 32.70
CA LEU A 34 7.81 22.74 32.69
C LEU A 34 9.19 22.27 33.15
N TYR A 35 9.25 21.28 34.03
CA TYR A 35 10.52 20.76 34.54
C TYR A 35 11.29 20.04 33.42
N ASN A 36 10.57 19.28 32.60
CA ASN A 36 11.14 18.54 31.47
C ASN A 36 11.12 19.33 30.15
N HIS A 37 10.61 20.57 30.16
CA HIS A 37 10.35 21.38 28.96
C HIS A 37 9.58 20.61 27.87
N LEU A 38 8.55 19.86 28.28
CA LEU A 38 7.86 18.89 27.45
C LEU A 38 6.36 19.18 27.36
N LEU A 39 5.79 18.98 26.18
CA LEU A 39 4.36 18.91 25.94
C LEU A 39 4.03 17.52 25.40
N THR A 40 3.22 16.76 26.13
CA THR A 40 2.84 15.40 25.71
C THR A 40 1.96 15.42 24.47
N ALA A 41 1.81 14.26 23.81
CA ALA A 41 0.86 14.10 22.73
C ALA A 41 -0.58 14.48 23.16
N PRO A 42 -1.39 15.12 22.29
CA PRO A 42 -2.76 15.44 22.58
C PRO A 42 -3.62 14.21 22.87
N MET A 43 -4.40 14.26 23.93
CA MET A 43 -5.36 13.22 24.32
C MET A 43 -6.72 13.83 24.64
N HIS A 44 -7.72 12.98 24.79
CA HIS A 44 -9.04 13.42 25.23
C HIS A 44 -8.97 13.99 26.65
N ILE A 45 -9.52 15.19 26.87
CA ILE A 45 -9.38 15.94 28.12
C ILE A 45 -9.93 15.18 29.33
N GLU A 46 -11.09 14.53 29.19
CA GLU A 46 -11.69 13.69 30.24
C GLU A 46 -10.81 12.49 30.63
N SER A 47 -10.03 11.95 29.68
CA SER A 47 -9.11 10.84 29.99
C SER A 47 -7.93 11.29 30.84
N LEU A 48 -7.52 12.56 30.72
CA LEU A 48 -6.48 13.17 31.54
C LEU A 48 -7.02 13.57 32.92
N LEU A 49 -8.18 14.22 32.96
CA LEU A 49 -8.84 14.62 34.20
C LEU A 49 -9.21 13.41 35.07
N GLY A 50 -9.68 12.31 34.46
CA GLY A 50 -10.04 11.09 35.18
C GLY A 50 -8.86 10.24 35.67
N ARG A 51 -7.60 10.60 35.35
CA ARG A 51 -6.39 9.79 35.63
C ARG A 51 -5.31 10.52 36.43
N GLY A 52 -5.62 11.62 37.11
CA GLY A 52 -4.64 12.34 37.95
C GLY A 52 -5.29 13.23 39.00
N TYR A 53 -4.50 13.63 40.01
CA TYR A 53 -4.89 14.66 40.97
C TYR A 53 -4.73 16.04 40.32
N TRP A 54 -5.76 16.50 39.63
CA TRP A 54 -5.80 17.80 38.96
C TRP A 54 -6.62 18.79 39.79
N GLU A 55 -6.06 19.97 40.00
CA GLU A 55 -6.71 21.11 40.65
C GLU A 55 -7.00 22.20 39.64
N ASP A 56 -8.03 23.01 39.92
CA ASP A 56 -8.34 24.19 39.10
C ASP A 56 -7.13 25.12 39.02
N TYR A 57 -6.82 25.54 37.80
CA TYR A 57 -5.69 26.42 37.56
C TYR A 57 -5.99 27.84 38.06
N THR A 58 -5.18 28.33 39.01
CA THR A 58 -5.31 29.68 39.60
C THR A 58 -4.13 30.59 39.30
N GLY A 59 -3.15 30.12 38.52
CA GLY A 59 -1.90 30.82 38.25
C GLY A 59 -1.98 31.91 37.19
N LYS A 60 -0.87 32.65 37.03
CA LYS A 60 -0.63 33.64 35.97
C LYS A 60 0.62 33.28 35.16
N ILE A 61 0.56 32.16 34.46
CA ILE A 61 1.64 31.72 33.57
C ILE A 61 1.52 32.44 32.24
N ASP A 62 2.63 33.02 31.80
CA ASP A 62 2.80 33.53 30.44
C ASP A 62 3.03 32.35 29.49
N LEU A 63 1.92 31.84 28.96
CA LEU A 63 1.92 30.71 28.05
C LEU A 63 2.76 30.97 26.80
N GLU A 64 2.71 32.16 26.21
CA GLU A 64 3.45 32.47 24.98
C GLU A 64 4.96 32.33 25.18
N LYS A 65 5.46 32.89 26.29
CA LYS A 65 6.88 32.80 26.65
C LYS A 65 7.32 31.37 26.96
N ILE A 66 6.51 30.63 27.71
CA ILE A 66 6.83 29.24 28.05
C ILE A 66 6.83 28.37 26.81
N LEU A 67 5.74 28.41 26.04
CA LEU A 67 5.55 27.57 24.88
C LEU A 67 6.67 27.75 23.85
N ALA A 68 7.25 28.95 23.72
CA ALA A 68 8.41 29.19 22.88
C ALA A 68 9.67 28.38 23.27
N THR A 69 9.71 27.71 24.42
CA THR A 69 10.86 26.93 24.92
C THR A 69 10.58 25.44 25.05
N ILE A 70 9.33 25.02 24.80
CA ILE A 70 8.87 23.65 25.02
C ILE A 70 9.12 22.78 23.78
N LYS A 71 9.38 21.50 24.00
CA LYS A 71 9.44 20.45 22.97
C LYS A 71 8.17 19.60 23.03
N ILE A 72 7.69 19.15 21.87
CA ILE A 72 6.47 18.33 21.76
C ILE A 72 6.85 16.87 21.53
N GLU A 73 6.26 15.98 22.33
CA GLU A 73 6.29 14.55 22.08
C GLU A 73 5.34 14.19 20.94
N THR A 74 5.88 13.61 19.86
CA THR A 74 5.06 13.14 18.74
C THR A 74 4.19 11.95 19.15
N GLU A 75 3.00 11.79 18.56
CA GLU A 75 2.04 10.69 18.81
C GLU A 75 2.63 9.27 18.62
N LEU A 76 3.78 9.14 17.96
CA LEU A 76 4.47 7.86 17.74
C LEU A 76 5.43 7.46 18.88
N GLY A 77 5.64 8.32 19.88
CA GLY A 77 6.63 8.14 20.94
C GLY A 77 8.07 8.26 20.42
N GLY A 78 8.93 8.99 21.14
CA GLY A 78 10.38 8.96 20.89
C GLY A 78 10.98 10.00 19.94
N SER A 79 10.24 11.04 19.55
CA SER A 79 10.82 12.22 18.86
C SER A 79 10.27 13.52 19.45
N LEU A 80 11.19 14.48 19.68
CA LEU A 80 10.91 15.79 20.28
C LEU A 80 11.14 16.89 19.25
N ILE A 81 10.10 17.67 18.93
CA ILE A 81 10.22 18.83 18.03
C ILE A 81 10.03 20.14 18.81
N PRO A 82 10.76 21.23 18.49
CA PRO A 82 10.51 22.54 19.10
C PRO A 82 9.09 23.03 18.81
N PHE A 83 8.40 23.57 19.82
CA PHE A 83 7.04 24.11 19.68
C PHE A 83 6.96 25.27 18.67
N ARG A 84 8.07 26.00 18.45
CA ARG A 84 8.16 27.04 17.40
C ARG A 84 8.09 26.46 16.00
N ASP A 85 8.67 25.29 15.78
CA ASP A 85 8.63 24.60 14.47
C ASP A 85 7.26 23.95 14.24
N TRP A 86 6.51 23.74 15.32
CA TRP A 86 5.11 23.33 15.28
C TRP A 86 4.16 24.50 14.91
N ILE A 87 4.49 25.76 15.26
CA ILE A 87 3.70 26.97 14.92
C ILE A 87 4.18 27.67 13.65
N GLY A 88 5.47 27.64 13.34
CA GLY A 88 6.14 28.40 12.28
C GLY A 88 5.76 28.00 10.85
N TYR A 89 4.82 27.08 10.68
CA TYR A 89 4.22 26.77 9.39
C TYR A 89 3.24 27.89 9.00
N HIS A 90 3.73 28.88 8.27
CA HIS A 90 2.86 29.84 7.59
C HIS A 90 2.01 29.11 6.53
N PRO A 91 0.72 29.46 6.40
CA PRO A 91 -0.23 28.69 5.61
C PRO A 91 -0.03 29.02 4.13
N ILE A 92 0.61 28.12 3.40
CA ILE A 92 0.00 27.72 2.13
C ILE A 92 -1.34 27.12 2.58
N GLU A 93 -2.48 27.61 2.08
CA GLU A 93 -3.76 26.90 2.24
C GLU A 93 -3.46 25.42 2.06
N LYS A 94 -3.66 24.61 3.10
CA LYS A 94 -2.95 23.33 3.24
C LYS A 94 -3.50 22.34 2.22
N THR A 95 -3.07 22.46 0.97
CA THR A 95 -3.39 21.56 -0.12
C THR A 95 -2.88 20.20 0.27
N GLN A 96 -3.79 19.26 0.37
CA GLN A 96 -3.52 17.90 0.79
C GLN A 96 -2.92 17.13 -0.39
N CYS A 97 -2.28 16.01 -0.09
CA CYS A 97 -1.83 15.07 -1.11
C CYS A 97 -2.68 13.80 -0.99
N VAL A 98 -3.29 13.39 -2.09
CA VAL A 98 -4.16 12.22 -2.17
C VAL A 98 -3.55 11.22 -3.14
N VAL A 99 -3.44 9.96 -2.74
CA VAL A 99 -3.20 8.87 -3.69
C VAL A 99 -4.55 8.29 -4.08
N PHE A 100 -4.83 8.30 -5.39
CA PHE A 100 -6.09 7.84 -5.96
C PHE A 100 -5.83 6.69 -6.95
N ARG A 101 -6.18 5.48 -6.56
CA ARG A 101 -5.98 4.26 -7.36
C ARG A 101 -7.26 3.86 -8.04
N GLN A 102 -7.15 3.62 -9.33
CA GLN A 102 -8.23 3.16 -10.18
C GLN A 102 -8.11 1.67 -10.49
N ASN A 103 -9.19 1.11 -11.02
CA ASN A 103 -9.21 -0.27 -11.48
C ASN A 103 -8.30 -0.45 -12.70
N ASP A 104 -7.42 -1.46 -12.67
CA ASP A 104 -6.51 -1.78 -13.76
C ASP A 104 -7.25 -2.32 -15.00
N ALA A 105 -8.44 -2.91 -14.84
CA ALA A 105 -9.21 -3.53 -15.93
C ALA A 105 -9.74 -2.52 -16.96
N ASP A 106 -10.23 -1.37 -16.50
CA ASP A 106 -10.82 -0.31 -17.34
C ASP A 106 -9.85 0.85 -17.61
N ARG A 107 -8.54 0.65 -17.34
CA ARG A 107 -7.52 1.70 -17.35
C ARG A 107 -7.58 2.64 -18.55
N LYS A 108 -7.70 2.09 -19.78
CA LYS A 108 -7.76 2.89 -21.02
C LYS A 108 -8.95 3.85 -21.03
N LYS A 109 -10.15 3.38 -20.65
CA LYS A 109 -11.35 4.22 -20.59
C LYS A 109 -11.25 5.26 -19.47
N LEU A 110 -10.71 4.85 -18.31
CA LEU A 110 -10.51 5.75 -17.17
C LEU A 110 -9.50 6.85 -17.47
N TYR A 111 -8.45 6.56 -18.26
CA TYR A 111 -7.51 7.58 -18.71
C TYR A 111 -8.16 8.59 -19.67
N GLN A 112 -9.04 8.13 -20.57
CA GLN A 112 -9.81 9.04 -21.44
C GLN A 112 -10.71 10.00 -20.64
N GLU A 113 -11.26 9.54 -19.51
CA GLU A 113 -12.02 10.42 -18.59
C GLU A 113 -11.10 11.41 -17.86
N ILE A 114 -9.91 10.99 -17.44
CA ILE A 114 -8.90 11.86 -16.82
C ILE A 114 -8.51 12.99 -17.77
N GLN A 115 -8.31 12.69 -19.06
CA GLN A 115 -8.02 13.70 -20.08
C GLN A 115 -9.16 14.71 -20.27
N GLN A 116 -10.36 14.39 -19.82
CA GLN A 116 -11.54 15.27 -19.84
C GLN A 116 -11.86 15.84 -18.45
N GLY A 117 -10.87 15.84 -17.54
CA GLY A 117 -10.97 16.43 -16.21
C GLY A 117 -11.73 15.59 -15.18
N ARG A 118 -11.95 14.30 -15.44
CA ARG A 118 -12.79 13.44 -14.60
C ARG A 118 -12.03 12.21 -14.08
N LEU A 119 -11.81 12.18 -12.78
CA LEU A 119 -11.23 11.05 -12.08
C LEU A 119 -12.33 10.16 -11.50
N ARG A 120 -12.65 9.08 -12.23
CA ARG A 120 -13.75 8.17 -11.86
C ARG A 120 -13.31 7.04 -10.93
N GLN A 121 -14.23 6.61 -10.06
CA GLN A 121 -14.07 5.48 -9.15
C GLN A 121 -15.31 4.57 -9.14
N GLY A 122 -15.07 3.26 -9.05
CA GLY A 122 -16.12 2.24 -9.02
C GLY A 122 -16.87 2.14 -7.67
N TRP A 123 -17.73 1.12 -7.57
CA TRP A 123 -18.72 0.89 -6.49
C TRP A 123 -19.90 1.84 -6.45
N GLY A 124 -20.17 2.52 -7.57
CA GLY A 124 -21.36 3.31 -7.84
C GLY A 124 -22.31 2.61 -8.82
N TYR A 125 -22.38 1.29 -8.86
CA TYR A 125 -23.19 0.53 -9.83
C TYR A 125 -24.72 0.65 -9.64
N SER A 126 -25.16 1.54 -8.75
CA SER A 126 -26.56 1.88 -8.51
C SER A 126 -26.68 3.39 -8.29
N GLU A 127 -27.74 4.00 -8.81
CA GLU A 127 -28.04 5.43 -8.64
C GLU A 127 -28.18 5.85 -7.17
N LYS A 128 -28.50 4.89 -6.30
CA LYS A 128 -28.70 5.10 -4.86
C LYS A 128 -27.41 5.19 -4.05
N PHE A 129 -26.25 5.00 -4.68
CA PHE A 129 -24.96 4.95 -3.99
C PHE A 129 -24.21 6.28 -4.04
N SER A 130 -24.90 7.41 -4.19
CA SER A 130 -24.24 8.71 -4.06
C SER A 130 -23.68 8.90 -2.65
N LEU A 131 -22.45 9.42 -2.53
CA LEU A 131 -21.90 9.82 -1.23
C LEU A 131 -22.60 11.05 -0.64
N THR A 132 -23.27 11.85 -1.47
CA THR A 132 -23.97 13.07 -1.02
C THR A 132 -25.24 12.78 -0.23
N SER A 133 -25.78 11.56 -0.29
CA SER A 133 -26.93 11.15 0.53
C SER A 133 -26.58 11.03 2.02
N GLY A 134 -25.29 11.05 2.36
CA GLY A 134 -24.83 10.85 3.72
C GLY A 134 -24.63 9.37 4.06
N LYS A 135 -23.98 9.15 5.21
CA LYS A 135 -23.43 7.85 5.62
C LYS A 135 -24.51 6.79 5.83
N GLU A 136 -25.54 7.14 6.60
CA GLU A 136 -26.60 6.22 6.98
C GLU A 136 -27.38 5.75 5.75
N GLU A 137 -27.77 6.68 4.88
CA GLU A 137 -28.51 6.39 3.66
C GLU A 137 -27.67 5.58 2.67
N PHE A 138 -26.38 5.93 2.48
CA PHE A 138 -25.49 5.15 1.63
C PHE A 138 -25.36 3.71 2.14
N ILE A 139 -25.12 3.51 3.45
CA ILE A 139 -24.96 2.17 4.04
C ILE A 139 -26.24 1.36 3.87
N GLN A 140 -27.41 1.96 4.10
CA GLN A 140 -28.69 1.30 3.93
C GLN A 140 -28.95 0.91 2.47
N ASN A 141 -28.72 1.83 1.54
CA ASN A 141 -28.87 1.57 0.11
C ASN A 141 -27.93 0.46 -0.35
N PHE A 142 -26.65 0.53 0.02
CA PHE A 142 -25.66 -0.49 -0.34
C PHE A 142 -26.03 -1.86 0.26
N PHE A 143 -26.41 -1.89 1.53
CA PHE A 143 -26.87 -3.11 2.19
C PHE A 143 -28.09 -3.72 1.50
N SER A 144 -29.06 -2.90 1.05
CA SER A 144 -30.27 -3.37 0.37
C SER A 144 -29.98 -4.11 -0.94
N VAL A 145 -28.83 -3.84 -1.57
CA VAL A 145 -28.42 -4.45 -2.83
C VAL A 145 -27.47 -5.63 -2.58
N THR A 146 -26.52 -5.51 -1.65
CA THR A 146 -25.49 -6.54 -1.45
C THR A 146 -25.77 -7.50 -0.30
N ASN A 147 -26.76 -7.21 0.53
CA ASN A 147 -27.07 -7.92 1.78
C ASN A 147 -25.83 -8.11 2.69
N ASN A 148 -24.93 -7.12 2.72
CA ASN A 148 -23.67 -7.18 3.47
C ASN A 148 -23.31 -5.82 4.11
N GLU A 149 -23.67 -5.65 5.37
CA GLU A 149 -23.51 -4.37 6.09
C GLU A 149 -22.03 -4.04 6.34
N LYS A 150 -21.21 -5.07 6.63
CA LYS A 150 -19.77 -4.90 6.83
C LYS A 150 -19.09 -4.38 5.56
N ALA A 151 -19.48 -4.90 4.40
CA ALA A 151 -19.02 -4.39 3.11
C ALA A 151 -19.52 -2.96 2.88
N ALA A 152 -20.79 -2.66 3.13
CA ALA A 152 -21.32 -1.29 2.99
C ALA A 152 -20.53 -0.26 3.82
N ARG A 153 -20.24 -0.56 5.09
CA ARG A 153 -19.44 0.29 5.99
C ARG A 153 -18.00 0.45 5.49
N LYS A 154 -17.37 -0.63 5.03
CA LYS A 154 -16.01 -0.59 4.48
C LYS A 154 -15.95 0.31 3.25
N GLN A 155 -16.94 0.19 2.36
CA GLN A 155 -16.99 0.92 1.10
C GLN A 155 -17.23 2.42 1.35
N TRP A 156 -18.14 2.75 2.28
CA TRP A 156 -18.29 4.13 2.76
C TRP A 156 -16.97 4.72 3.26
N ASN A 157 -16.25 4.01 4.15
CA ASN A 157 -15.01 4.51 4.74
C ASN A 157 -13.89 4.77 3.71
N VAL A 158 -13.94 4.10 2.57
CA VAL A 158 -13.00 4.30 1.45
C VAL A 158 -13.46 5.45 0.57
N LEU A 159 -14.71 5.42 0.09
CA LEU A 159 -15.22 6.34 -0.91
C LEU A 159 -15.53 7.74 -0.36
N SER A 160 -16.08 7.83 0.86
CA SER A 160 -16.41 9.13 1.50
C SER A 160 -15.22 10.07 1.61
N ARG A 161 -13.99 9.54 1.56
CA ARG A 161 -12.75 10.34 1.49
C ARG A 161 -12.72 11.29 0.31
N MET A 162 -13.40 10.96 -0.79
CA MET A 162 -13.53 11.83 -1.96
C MET A 162 -14.26 13.14 -1.65
N LEU A 163 -15.17 13.14 -0.67
CA LEU A 163 -15.86 14.35 -0.20
C LEU A 163 -14.94 15.33 0.52
N HIS A 164 -13.75 14.89 0.93
CA HIS A 164 -12.76 15.72 1.62
C HIS A 164 -11.67 16.26 0.70
N ILE A 165 -11.73 15.95 -0.59
CA ILE A 165 -10.83 16.51 -1.60
C ILE A 165 -11.33 17.89 -1.97
N ASN A 166 -10.48 18.90 -1.76
CA ASN A 166 -10.78 20.30 -1.98
C ASN A 166 -10.05 20.83 -3.22
N ASP A 167 -10.50 21.97 -3.71
CA ASP A 167 -9.84 22.67 -4.81
C ASP A 167 -8.35 22.87 -4.52
N GLY A 168 -7.50 22.61 -5.51
CA GLY A 168 -6.05 22.75 -5.39
C GLY A 168 -5.33 21.62 -4.64
N ASP A 169 -6.02 20.63 -4.07
CA ASP A 169 -5.39 19.44 -3.51
C ASP A 169 -4.58 18.70 -4.60
N THR A 170 -3.39 18.20 -4.27
CA THR A 170 -2.57 17.39 -5.18
C THR A 170 -3.08 15.95 -5.18
N ILE A 171 -3.38 15.40 -6.36
CA ILE A 171 -3.78 14.01 -6.52
C ILE A 171 -2.72 13.27 -7.32
N VAL A 172 -2.23 12.16 -6.78
CA VAL A 172 -1.31 11.23 -7.42
C VAL A 172 -2.08 10.00 -7.86
N ILE A 173 -2.03 9.66 -9.15
CA ILE A 173 -2.79 8.56 -9.76
C ILE A 173 -1.81 7.49 -10.25
N PRO A 174 -1.59 6.40 -9.50
CA PRO A 174 -0.67 5.35 -9.90
C PRO A 174 -1.16 4.58 -11.13
N LYS A 175 -0.22 4.07 -11.93
CA LYS A 175 -0.48 3.17 -13.06
C LYS A 175 -1.38 3.79 -14.14
N GLN A 176 -1.19 5.08 -14.40
CA GLN A 176 -1.86 5.82 -15.46
C GLN A 176 -0.81 6.64 -16.23
N PRO A 177 -0.88 6.70 -17.58
CA PRO A 177 -1.82 5.98 -18.46
C PRO A 177 -1.58 4.46 -18.56
N ASP A 178 -0.44 3.99 -18.08
CA ASP A 178 -0.03 2.59 -18.13
C ASP A 178 0.69 2.18 -16.83
N HIS A 179 1.15 0.92 -16.77
CA HIS A 179 1.77 0.36 -15.58
C HIS A 179 3.12 0.98 -15.18
N ASN A 180 3.77 1.67 -16.10
CA ASN A 180 5.08 2.27 -15.91
C ASN A 180 5.02 3.73 -15.49
N HIS A 181 3.83 4.32 -15.49
CA HIS A 181 3.62 5.73 -15.19
C HIS A 181 2.71 5.95 -13.99
N TYR A 182 2.81 7.15 -13.44
CA TYR A 182 1.83 7.74 -12.55
C TYR A 182 1.56 9.17 -13.00
N LEU A 183 0.39 9.67 -12.64
CA LEU A 183 0.00 11.05 -12.89
C LEU A 183 0.07 11.85 -11.60
N ILE A 184 0.40 13.13 -11.71
CA ILE A 184 0.19 14.12 -10.66
C ILE A 184 -0.71 15.21 -11.26
N VAL A 185 -1.81 15.51 -10.59
CA VAL A 185 -2.81 16.48 -11.02
C VAL A 185 -3.28 17.32 -9.83
N LYS A 186 -3.99 18.41 -10.11
CA LYS A 186 -4.69 19.20 -9.10
C LYS A 186 -6.18 18.91 -9.13
N ALA A 187 -6.79 18.79 -7.95
CA ALA A 187 -8.24 18.78 -7.82
C ALA A 187 -8.81 20.13 -8.25
N LYS A 188 -9.98 20.11 -8.89
CA LYS A 188 -10.66 21.28 -9.40
C LYS A 188 -12.11 21.29 -8.96
N GLN A 189 -12.53 22.40 -8.37
CA GLN A 189 -13.91 22.63 -7.99
C GLN A 189 -14.82 22.68 -9.22
N ILE A 190 -16.01 22.09 -9.10
CA ILE A 190 -17.02 22.14 -10.16
C ILE A 190 -17.64 23.53 -10.14
N ALA A 191 -17.80 24.13 -11.33
CA ALA A 191 -18.46 25.42 -11.49
C ALA A 191 -19.83 25.42 -10.77
N ASP A 192 -20.11 26.51 -10.06
CA ASP A 192 -21.36 26.73 -9.31
C ASP A 192 -21.62 25.76 -8.13
N THR A 193 -20.61 24.99 -7.72
CA THR A 193 -20.67 24.15 -6.51
C THR A 193 -19.48 24.43 -5.59
N ASN A 194 -19.57 24.07 -4.31
CA ASN A 194 -18.44 24.11 -3.37
C ASN A 194 -17.74 22.74 -3.23
N SER A 195 -17.77 21.89 -4.26
CA SER A 195 -17.21 20.54 -4.20
C SER A 195 -16.38 20.20 -5.44
N CYS A 196 -15.39 19.33 -5.26
CA CYS A 196 -14.72 18.64 -6.37
C CYS A 196 -15.41 17.32 -6.72
N TYR A 197 -16.37 16.86 -5.92
CA TYR A 197 -17.03 15.57 -6.08
C TYR A 197 -18.41 15.72 -6.74
N GLU A 198 -18.71 14.81 -7.65
CA GLU A 198 -20.03 14.64 -8.27
C GLU A 198 -20.36 13.15 -8.40
N PHE A 199 -21.65 12.84 -8.32
CA PHE A 199 -22.17 11.52 -8.69
C PHE A 199 -22.86 11.62 -10.05
N ARG A 200 -22.40 10.84 -11.03
CA ARG A 200 -22.82 10.92 -12.43
C ARG A 200 -23.41 9.62 -12.94
N GLU A 201 -23.93 9.68 -14.17
CA GLU A 201 -24.20 8.51 -14.98
C GLU A 201 -22.97 7.60 -15.11
N PRO A 202 -23.19 6.28 -15.27
CA PRO A 202 -22.11 5.32 -15.29
C PRO A 202 -21.22 5.56 -16.50
N LEU A 203 -19.98 5.10 -16.43
CA LEU A 203 -19.06 5.22 -17.55
C LEU A 203 -19.62 4.44 -18.74
N GLN A 204 -19.48 4.99 -19.95
CA GLN A 204 -20.07 4.41 -21.16
C GLN A 204 -19.68 2.92 -21.32
N ASN A 205 -20.68 2.08 -21.59
CA ASN A 205 -20.56 0.62 -21.66
C ASN A 205 -20.11 -0.04 -20.34
N THR A 206 -20.47 0.56 -19.21
CA THR A 206 -20.36 -0.01 -17.86
C THR A 206 -21.61 0.35 -17.07
N ASP A 207 -21.91 -0.38 -16.01
CA ASP A 207 -22.94 -0.04 -15.02
C ASP A 207 -22.40 0.76 -13.82
N ASP A 208 -21.07 0.92 -13.73
CA ASP A 208 -20.34 1.48 -12.58
C ASP A 208 -19.61 2.81 -12.93
N TYR A 209 -18.67 3.23 -12.07
CA TYR A 209 -17.83 4.42 -12.20
C TYR A 209 -18.58 5.75 -12.11
N ARG A 210 -19.64 5.77 -11.29
CA ARG A 210 -20.48 6.96 -11.06
C ARG A 210 -19.86 7.99 -10.13
N HIS A 211 -18.91 7.60 -9.28
CA HIS A 211 -18.20 8.54 -8.40
C HIS A 211 -17.13 9.29 -9.16
N VAL A 212 -17.21 10.62 -9.23
CA VAL A 212 -16.29 11.47 -9.99
C VAL A 212 -15.65 12.52 -9.10
N VAL A 213 -14.33 12.63 -9.15
CA VAL A 213 -13.59 13.82 -8.68
C VAL A 213 -13.16 14.63 -9.89
N HIS A 214 -13.45 15.93 -9.90
CA HIS A 214 -13.02 16.84 -10.95
C HIS A 214 -11.58 17.28 -10.72
N ILE A 215 -10.82 17.36 -11.80
CA ILE A 215 -9.39 17.69 -11.78
C ILE A 215 -9.07 18.74 -12.84
N ASP A 216 -7.95 19.43 -12.66
CA ASP A 216 -7.42 20.36 -13.64
C ASP A 216 -6.78 19.62 -14.82
N GLN A 217 -7.57 19.45 -15.89
CA GLN A 217 -7.14 18.74 -17.10
C GLN A 217 -6.04 19.46 -17.89
N GLU A 218 -5.85 20.77 -17.67
CA GLU A 218 -4.81 21.55 -18.36
C GLU A 218 -3.43 21.34 -17.75
N ASN A 219 -3.36 20.82 -16.51
CA ASN A 219 -2.12 20.65 -15.76
C ASN A 219 -1.97 19.22 -15.23
N ILE A 220 -1.95 18.26 -16.16
CA ILE A 220 -1.65 16.86 -15.88
C ILE A 220 -0.16 16.61 -16.08
N GLN A 221 0.55 16.23 -15.01
CA GLN A 221 1.94 15.79 -15.09
C GLN A 221 2.01 14.27 -15.20
N ILE A 222 2.55 13.75 -16.30
CA ILE A 222 2.83 12.33 -16.49
C ILE A 222 4.27 12.06 -16.05
N VAL A 223 4.49 10.99 -15.28
CA VAL A 223 5.82 10.65 -14.77
C VAL A 223 6.07 9.14 -14.83
N HIS A 224 7.20 8.74 -15.40
CA HIS A 224 7.70 7.37 -15.41
C HIS A 224 8.28 7.01 -14.04
N TYR A 225 7.95 5.81 -13.53
CA TYR A 225 8.45 5.35 -12.22
C TYR A 225 9.98 5.26 -12.15
N ASP A 226 10.61 5.04 -13.30
CA ASP A 226 12.07 4.94 -13.47
C ASP A 226 12.68 6.16 -14.15
N SER A 227 11.98 7.31 -14.18
CA SER A 227 12.60 8.56 -14.65
C SER A 227 13.75 8.98 -13.72
N MET A 228 14.74 9.70 -14.27
CA MET A 228 15.85 10.26 -13.49
C MET A 228 15.38 11.19 -12.37
N GLN A 229 14.28 11.88 -12.61
CA GLN A 229 13.74 12.89 -11.71
C GLN A 229 12.68 12.34 -10.77
N THR A 230 12.41 11.02 -10.77
CA THR A 230 11.46 10.40 -9.83
C THR A 230 12.15 10.07 -8.51
N PRO A 231 11.84 10.75 -7.39
CA PRO A 231 12.39 10.41 -6.08
C PRO A 231 12.06 8.97 -5.67
N LEU A 232 13.04 8.26 -5.11
CA LEU A 232 12.88 6.87 -4.65
C LEU A 232 11.73 6.69 -3.66
N ILE A 233 11.43 7.73 -2.86
CA ILE A 233 10.32 7.70 -1.90
C ILE A 233 8.97 7.55 -2.60
N ILE A 234 8.77 8.19 -3.75
CA ILE A 234 7.54 8.08 -4.54
C ILE A 234 7.41 6.65 -5.06
N LYS A 235 8.46 6.14 -5.72
CA LYS A 235 8.52 4.79 -6.27
C LYS A 235 8.24 3.74 -5.20
N ARG A 236 8.88 3.84 -4.04
CA ARG A 236 8.73 2.87 -2.94
C ARG A 236 7.31 2.86 -2.36
N LEU A 237 6.72 4.04 -2.13
CA LEU A 237 5.43 4.11 -1.44
C LEU A 237 4.23 3.85 -2.36
N LEU A 238 4.30 4.22 -3.64
CA LEU A 238 3.26 3.87 -4.60
C LEU A 238 3.21 2.35 -4.89
N LYS A 239 4.36 1.66 -4.77
CA LYS A 239 4.46 0.21 -4.92
C LYS A 239 4.17 -0.58 -3.63
N SER A 240 4.12 0.05 -2.45
CA SER A 240 3.90 -0.64 -1.18
C SER A 240 2.42 -0.70 -0.75
N ILE A 241 2.13 -1.47 0.30
CA ILE A 241 0.79 -1.60 0.91
C ILE A 241 0.32 -0.27 1.55
N ALA A 242 1.23 0.67 1.83
CA ALA A 242 0.94 1.92 2.54
C ALA A 242 -0.21 2.72 1.92
N TYR A 243 -0.34 2.68 0.59
CA TYR A 243 -1.42 3.32 -0.15
C TYR A 243 -2.25 2.29 -0.93
N SER A 244 -2.52 1.13 -0.34
CA SER A 244 -3.35 0.07 -0.96
C SER A 244 -4.84 0.44 -1.04
N SER A 245 -5.33 1.34 -0.17
CA SER A 245 -6.69 1.88 -0.26
C SER A 245 -6.87 2.68 -1.56
N PRO A 246 -8.02 2.55 -2.25
CA PRO A 246 -8.31 3.27 -3.49
C PRO A 246 -8.20 4.79 -3.37
N VAL A 247 -8.66 5.36 -2.26
CA VAL A 247 -8.49 6.78 -1.97
C VAL A 247 -7.77 6.91 -0.63
N ASN A 248 -6.63 7.58 -0.61
CA ASN A 248 -5.81 7.69 0.59
C ASN A 248 -5.16 9.07 0.72
N PHE A 249 -5.37 9.73 1.87
CA PHE A 249 -4.70 10.98 2.20
C PHE A 249 -3.31 10.69 2.74
N VAL A 250 -2.30 11.24 2.07
CA VAL A 250 -0.92 11.05 2.45
C VAL A 250 -0.57 11.94 3.62
N GLN A 251 -0.06 11.33 4.69
CA GLN A 251 0.45 12.05 5.86
C GLN A 251 1.98 12.19 5.84
N LYS A 252 2.67 11.40 5.02
CA LYS A 252 4.13 11.34 5.02
C LYS A 252 4.71 12.56 4.29
N ARG A 253 5.28 13.49 5.06
CA ARG A 253 5.83 14.76 4.59
C ARG A 253 6.84 14.62 3.45
N GLU A 254 7.82 13.72 3.58
CA GLU A 254 8.83 13.44 2.54
C GLU A 254 8.20 13.08 1.18
N PHE A 255 7.09 12.36 1.19
CA PHE A 255 6.39 12.00 -0.05
C PHE A 255 5.68 13.21 -0.65
N ILE A 256 5.02 14.02 0.18
CA ILE A 256 4.32 15.23 -0.25
C ILE A 256 5.30 16.23 -0.87
N GLU A 257 6.44 16.45 -0.23
CA GLU A 257 7.50 17.34 -0.72
C GLU A 257 8.05 16.83 -2.06
N ALA A 258 8.38 15.54 -2.15
CA ALA A 258 8.84 14.92 -3.38
C ALA A 258 7.83 15.04 -4.53
N VAL A 259 6.53 14.79 -4.26
CA VAL A 259 5.47 14.93 -5.27
C VAL A 259 5.35 16.37 -5.76
N ASN A 260 5.42 17.35 -4.86
CA ASN A 260 5.35 18.75 -5.22
C ASN A 260 6.56 19.20 -6.04
N GLU A 261 7.77 18.74 -5.70
CA GLU A 261 8.98 19.00 -6.47
C GLU A 261 8.86 18.47 -7.91
N VAL A 262 8.41 17.21 -8.06
CA VAL A 262 8.18 16.61 -9.38
C VAL A 262 7.09 17.35 -10.16
N PHE A 263 5.99 17.73 -9.50
CA PHE A 263 4.88 18.43 -10.14
C PHE A 263 5.25 19.83 -10.63
N LEU A 264 6.16 20.51 -9.92
CA LEU A 264 6.64 21.86 -10.26
C LEU A 264 7.86 21.84 -11.20
N SER A 265 8.39 20.67 -11.56
CA SER A 265 9.51 20.56 -12.48
C SER A 265 9.18 21.16 -13.84
N GLN A 266 10.10 21.97 -14.38
CA GLN A 266 9.96 22.54 -15.72
C GLN A 266 10.36 21.56 -16.82
N ASP A 267 11.14 20.54 -16.49
CA ASP A 267 11.62 19.53 -17.45
C ASP A 267 10.64 18.36 -17.52
N LYS A 268 9.46 18.65 -18.10
CA LYS A 268 8.37 17.67 -18.21
C LYS A 268 8.69 16.50 -19.14
N ASP A 269 9.51 16.71 -20.16
CA ASP A 269 9.83 15.67 -21.15
C ASP A 269 10.69 14.56 -20.53
N SER A 270 11.68 14.91 -19.70
CA SER A 270 12.53 13.92 -19.02
C SER A 270 11.80 13.09 -17.95
N LEU A 271 10.63 13.55 -17.49
CA LEU A 271 9.78 12.84 -16.55
C LEU A 271 8.99 11.72 -17.21
N VAL A 272 8.65 11.84 -18.49
CA VAL A 272 7.80 10.86 -19.20
C VAL A 272 8.62 9.63 -19.64
N GLU A 273 9.92 9.77 -19.83
CA GLU A 273 10.76 8.65 -20.25
C GLU A 273 11.42 7.94 -19.06
N ALA A 274 11.55 6.63 -19.19
CA ALA A 274 12.42 5.85 -18.32
C ALA A 274 13.87 6.35 -18.47
N HIS A 275 14.63 6.35 -17.37
CA HIS A 275 16.05 6.70 -17.44
C HIS A 275 16.74 5.79 -18.48
N PRO A 276 17.41 6.36 -19.51
CA PRO A 276 18.02 5.58 -20.58
C PRO A 276 19.01 4.49 -20.12
N ILE A 277 19.67 4.69 -18.98
CA ILE A 277 20.57 3.71 -18.37
C ILE A 277 19.75 2.62 -17.67
N GLN A 278 18.69 2.99 -16.95
CA GLN A 278 17.85 2.03 -16.25
C GLN A 278 17.08 1.12 -17.22
N SER A 279 16.58 1.65 -18.33
CA SER A 279 16.00 0.83 -19.41
C SER A 279 17.01 -0.10 -20.05
N LYS A 280 18.25 0.35 -20.25
CA LYS A 280 19.34 -0.50 -20.76
C LYS A 280 19.74 -1.58 -19.76
N ILE A 281 19.76 -1.27 -18.47
CA ILE A 281 20.03 -2.25 -17.39
C ILE A 281 18.90 -3.26 -17.32
N GLN A 282 17.64 -2.83 -17.33
CA GLN A 282 16.50 -3.74 -17.27
C GLN A 282 16.46 -4.65 -18.51
N ALA A 283 16.66 -4.10 -19.71
CA ALA A 283 16.77 -4.90 -20.93
C ALA A 283 17.97 -5.86 -20.90
N PHE A 284 19.08 -5.45 -20.27
CA PHE A 284 20.23 -6.30 -20.05
C PHE A 284 19.93 -7.43 -19.05
N GLU A 285 19.26 -7.14 -17.93
CA GLU A 285 18.82 -8.13 -16.93
C GLU A 285 17.84 -9.14 -17.54
N GLU A 286 16.85 -8.67 -18.28
CA GLU A 286 15.89 -9.52 -18.99
C GLU A 286 16.61 -10.44 -19.98
N ASN A 287 17.55 -9.91 -20.78
CA ASN A 287 18.38 -10.73 -21.67
C ASN A 287 19.26 -11.72 -20.90
N LEU A 288 19.88 -11.30 -19.79
CA LEU A 288 20.70 -12.17 -18.95
C LEU A 288 19.88 -13.36 -18.42
N TYR A 289 18.68 -13.12 -17.91
CA TYR A 289 17.80 -14.18 -17.42
C TYR A 289 17.38 -15.13 -18.54
N GLN A 290 17.04 -14.60 -19.72
CA GLN A 290 16.67 -15.42 -20.87
C GLN A 290 17.83 -16.30 -21.35
N GLU A 291 19.04 -15.74 -21.46
CA GLU A 291 20.25 -16.49 -21.85
C GLU A 291 20.64 -17.54 -20.79
N TRP A 292 20.45 -17.23 -19.51
CA TRP A 292 20.64 -18.20 -18.44
C TRP A 292 19.64 -19.35 -18.56
N VAL A 293 18.35 -19.08 -18.76
CA VAL A 293 17.32 -20.12 -18.94
C VAL A 293 17.65 -21.02 -20.13
N LYS A 294 18.08 -20.44 -21.26
CA LYS A 294 18.53 -21.21 -22.44
C LYS A 294 19.71 -22.12 -22.09
N SER A 295 20.67 -21.63 -21.32
CA SER A 295 21.83 -22.40 -20.88
C SER A 295 21.44 -23.54 -19.94
N VAL A 296 20.57 -23.28 -18.96
CA VAL A 296 20.10 -24.28 -17.99
C VAL A 296 19.21 -25.35 -18.64
N ARG A 297 18.48 -25.02 -19.72
CA ARG A 297 17.72 -26.01 -20.50
C ARG A 297 18.61 -27.11 -21.11
N ASN A 298 19.91 -26.87 -21.28
CA ASN A 298 20.86 -27.88 -21.77
C ASN A 298 21.25 -28.91 -20.70
N LEU A 299 20.98 -28.64 -19.41
CA LEU A 299 21.22 -29.60 -18.33
C LEU A 299 20.31 -30.83 -18.45
N THR A 300 20.71 -31.96 -17.86
CA THR A 300 19.78 -33.09 -17.70
C THR A 300 18.67 -32.71 -16.71
N PRO A 301 17.47 -33.34 -16.75
CA PRO A 301 16.43 -33.10 -15.75
C PRO A 301 16.95 -33.25 -14.30
N SER A 302 17.73 -34.31 -14.06
CA SER A 302 18.36 -34.55 -12.74
C SER A 302 19.33 -33.45 -12.34
N ASP A 303 20.12 -32.90 -13.27
CA ASP A 303 21.03 -31.80 -12.94
C ASP A 303 20.29 -30.48 -12.68
N PHE A 304 19.13 -30.27 -13.33
CA PHE A 304 18.27 -29.15 -13.00
C PHE A 304 17.63 -29.29 -11.61
N GLU A 305 17.20 -30.49 -11.22
CA GLU A 305 16.75 -30.77 -9.86
C GLU A 305 17.85 -30.49 -8.82
N LYS A 306 19.09 -30.93 -9.10
CA LYS A 306 20.25 -30.64 -8.24
C LYS A 306 20.52 -29.13 -8.13
N LEU A 307 20.37 -28.37 -9.22
CA LEU A 307 20.53 -26.92 -9.22
C LEU A 307 19.50 -26.25 -8.30
N VAL A 308 18.23 -26.64 -8.40
CA VAL A 308 17.16 -26.13 -7.53
C VAL A 308 17.42 -26.51 -6.07
N ASN A 309 17.81 -27.77 -5.81
CA ASN A 309 18.15 -28.22 -4.46
C ASN A 309 19.29 -27.38 -3.85
N LYS A 310 20.37 -27.19 -4.60
CA LYS A 310 21.49 -26.34 -4.17
C LYS A 310 21.03 -24.90 -3.91
N TYR A 311 20.21 -24.32 -4.78
CA TYR A 311 19.64 -23.00 -4.57
C TYR A 311 18.85 -22.90 -3.26
N MET A 312 18.00 -23.90 -2.94
CA MET A 312 17.26 -23.91 -1.68
C MET A 312 18.20 -23.98 -0.47
N GLN A 313 19.21 -24.86 -0.50
CA GLN A 313 20.19 -24.98 0.58
C GLN A 313 21.00 -23.70 0.79
N ASP A 314 21.52 -23.11 -0.29
CA ASP A 314 22.30 -21.86 -0.24
C ASP A 314 21.46 -20.69 0.33
N ASN A 315 20.13 -20.76 0.24
CA ASN A 315 19.18 -19.80 0.81
C ASN A 315 18.66 -20.15 2.22
N GLY A 316 19.33 -21.08 2.90
CA GLY A 316 19.06 -21.44 4.30
C GLY A 316 17.76 -22.21 4.50
N PHE A 317 17.38 -23.06 3.54
CA PHE A 317 16.32 -24.04 3.71
C PHE A 317 16.93 -25.40 4.09
N ASP A 318 16.27 -26.10 5.01
CA ASP A 318 16.64 -27.45 5.41
C ASP A 318 15.98 -28.45 4.47
N VAL A 319 16.79 -29.29 3.82
CA VAL A 319 16.28 -30.31 2.90
C VAL A 319 15.83 -31.53 3.70
N LEU A 320 14.52 -31.78 3.71
CA LEU A 320 13.92 -32.89 4.43
C LEU A 320 13.95 -34.18 3.60
N LYS A 321 13.64 -34.08 2.31
CA LYS A 321 13.58 -35.24 1.41
C LYS A 321 13.76 -34.84 -0.05
N THR A 322 14.27 -35.75 -0.86
CA THR A 322 14.34 -35.64 -2.32
C THR A 322 13.64 -36.83 -2.96
N ASN A 323 13.07 -36.65 -4.16
CA ASN A 323 12.47 -37.71 -4.99
C ASN A 323 11.40 -38.56 -4.28
N SER A 324 10.27 -37.96 -3.94
CA SER A 324 9.13 -38.62 -3.29
C SER A 324 8.01 -38.92 -4.28
N TYR A 325 8.05 -40.12 -4.86
CA TYR A 325 7.03 -40.62 -5.80
C TYR A 325 6.12 -41.67 -5.14
N ASP A 326 4.80 -41.50 -5.21
CA ASP A 326 3.82 -42.39 -4.54
C ASP A 326 3.43 -43.64 -5.35
N ARG A 327 4.00 -43.81 -6.55
CA ARG A 327 3.67 -44.89 -7.51
C ARG A 327 2.22 -44.93 -8.00
N LYS A 328 1.42 -43.92 -7.67
CA LYS A 328 0.03 -43.74 -8.09
C LYS A 328 -0.16 -42.45 -8.90
N GLY A 329 0.91 -41.68 -9.12
CA GLY A 329 0.90 -40.45 -9.93
C GLY A 329 1.28 -39.18 -9.17
N GLY A 330 1.39 -39.22 -7.84
CA GLY A 330 1.88 -38.13 -6.99
C GLY A 330 3.40 -38.11 -6.92
N ASP A 331 3.98 -36.92 -6.95
CA ASP A 331 5.43 -36.74 -7.05
C ASP A 331 5.86 -35.40 -6.45
N ILE A 332 6.93 -35.43 -5.64
CA ILE A 332 7.63 -34.27 -5.09
C ILE A 332 9.12 -34.49 -5.29
N ASP A 333 9.73 -33.74 -6.20
CA ASP A 333 11.16 -33.79 -6.47
C ASP A 333 12.00 -33.30 -5.28
N LEU A 334 11.51 -32.26 -4.56
CA LEU A 334 12.20 -31.69 -3.40
C LEU A 334 11.22 -31.27 -2.29
N LEU A 335 11.49 -31.73 -1.07
CA LEU A 335 10.80 -31.34 0.15
C LEU A 335 11.80 -30.66 1.08
N CYS A 336 11.55 -29.40 1.42
CA CYS A 336 12.40 -28.64 2.33
C CYS A 336 11.58 -27.80 3.32
N SER A 337 12.20 -27.35 4.39
CA SER A 337 11.57 -26.50 5.42
C SER A 337 12.39 -25.26 5.72
N LYS A 338 11.73 -24.26 6.29
CA LYS A 338 12.38 -23.07 6.84
C LYS A 338 11.59 -22.55 8.04
N GLU A 339 12.30 -22.27 9.12
CA GLU A 339 11.72 -21.58 10.27
C GLU A 339 11.63 -20.08 10.00
N ILE A 340 10.46 -19.51 10.27
CA ILE A 340 10.22 -18.07 10.20
C ILE A 340 9.80 -17.55 11.58
N GLN A 341 10.40 -16.42 11.98
CA GLN A 341 9.97 -15.71 13.18
C GLN A 341 8.85 -14.74 12.81
N VAL A 342 7.70 -14.91 13.46
CA VAL A 342 6.55 -14.03 13.33
C VAL A 342 6.41 -13.21 14.61
N GLN A 343 6.50 -11.89 14.48
CA GLN A 343 6.18 -10.98 15.59
C GLN A 343 4.67 -10.89 15.73
N THR A 344 4.14 -11.37 16.85
CA THR A 344 2.74 -11.14 17.22
C THR A 344 2.65 -10.06 18.30
N PRO A 345 1.50 -9.41 18.50
CA PRO A 345 1.29 -8.43 19.57
C PRO A 345 1.48 -8.99 20.98
N PHE A 346 1.54 -10.32 21.13
CA PHE A 346 1.61 -11.01 22.41
C PHE A 346 3.02 -11.54 22.67
N GLU A 347 3.65 -12.20 21.70
CA GLU A 347 5.01 -12.77 21.81
C GLU A 347 5.60 -13.14 20.43
N PRO A 348 6.95 -13.22 20.28
CA PRO A 348 7.58 -13.81 19.11
C PRO A 348 7.23 -15.29 18.99
N LYS A 349 6.71 -15.71 17.83
CA LYS A 349 6.39 -17.12 17.54
C LYS A 349 7.22 -17.60 16.35
N THR A 350 7.87 -18.75 16.49
CA THR A 350 8.48 -19.45 15.34
C THR A 350 7.42 -20.32 14.67
N ILE A 351 7.35 -20.24 13.34
CA ILE A 351 6.50 -21.10 12.53
C ILE A 351 7.39 -21.82 11.52
N THR A 352 7.22 -23.13 11.40
CA THR A 352 7.89 -23.92 10.38
C THR A 352 7.06 -23.93 9.12
N LEU A 353 7.66 -23.49 8.01
CA LEU A 353 7.07 -23.58 6.67
C LEU A 353 7.69 -24.76 5.93
N THR A 354 6.86 -25.65 5.41
CA THR A 354 7.26 -26.79 4.58
C THR A 354 6.94 -26.51 3.12
N TYR A 355 7.89 -26.77 2.24
CA TYR A 355 7.81 -26.51 0.82
C TYR A 355 7.85 -27.82 0.04
N CYS A 356 6.78 -28.10 -0.68
CA CYS A 356 6.66 -29.25 -1.58
C CYS A 356 6.89 -28.79 -3.01
N ILE A 357 8.04 -29.14 -3.58
CA ILE A 357 8.50 -28.58 -4.85
C ILE A 357 8.55 -29.68 -5.91
N GLN A 358 7.85 -29.44 -7.01
CA GLN A 358 7.95 -30.23 -8.22
C GLN A 358 8.72 -29.46 -9.28
N ILE A 359 9.65 -30.13 -9.96
CA ILE A 359 10.66 -29.54 -10.83
C ILE A 359 10.51 -30.15 -12.23
N LYS A 360 10.24 -29.30 -13.23
CA LYS A 360 10.03 -29.76 -14.62
C LYS A 360 10.91 -29.01 -15.61
N LYS A 361 11.90 -29.71 -16.17
CA LYS A 361 12.60 -29.26 -17.38
C LYS A 361 11.66 -29.37 -18.59
N HIS A 362 11.09 -28.23 -18.99
CA HIS A 362 10.20 -28.11 -20.15
C HIS A 362 10.52 -26.82 -20.92
N GLN A 363 10.23 -26.79 -22.22
CA GLN A 363 10.36 -25.59 -23.07
C GLN A 363 9.01 -25.33 -23.74
N GLY A 364 8.63 -24.06 -23.92
CA GLY A 364 7.28 -23.70 -24.36
C GLY A 364 6.29 -23.65 -23.19
N ILE A 365 5.02 -23.96 -23.47
CA ILE A 365 3.93 -23.84 -22.49
C ILE A 365 3.69 -25.18 -21.77
N THR A 366 3.86 -25.19 -20.44
CA THR A 366 3.62 -26.35 -19.58
C THR A 366 2.14 -26.57 -19.28
N ASN A 367 1.75 -27.84 -19.12
CA ASN A 367 0.38 -28.27 -18.75
C ASN A 367 0.22 -28.48 -17.22
N ALA A 368 -0.95 -28.96 -16.81
CA ALA A 368 -1.31 -29.14 -15.40
C ALA A 368 -0.70 -30.39 -14.72
N THR A 369 0.11 -31.20 -15.42
CA THR A 369 0.59 -32.49 -14.88
C THR A 369 1.36 -32.30 -13.58
N GLY A 370 2.33 -31.38 -13.51
CA GLY A 370 3.11 -31.15 -12.28
C GLY A 370 2.26 -30.68 -11.09
N VAL A 371 1.21 -29.91 -11.35
CA VAL A 371 0.27 -29.44 -10.32
C VAL A 371 -0.53 -30.63 -9.74
N ASN A 372 -1.04 -31.50 -10.62
CA ASN A 372 -1.75 -32.72 -10.19
C ASN A 372 -0.86 -33.62 -9.32
N GLN A 373 0.42 -33.76 -9.69
CA GLN A 373 1.39 -34.55 -8.92
C GLN A 373 1.53 -34.03 -7.48
N LEU A 374 1.60 -32.71 -7.30
CA LEU A 374 1.69 -32.07 -5.98
C LEU A 374 0.40 -32.22 -5.15
N ILE A 375 -0.76 -32.03 -5.78
CA ILE A 375 -2.07 -32.16 -5.10
C ILE A 375 -2.25 -33.59 -4.57
N GLN A 376 -1.87 -34.60 -5.37
CA GLN A 376 -2.02 -36.00 -4.97
C GLN A 376 -1.16 -36.36 -3.74
N MET A 377 -0.05 -35.66 -3.54
CA MET A 377 0.86 -35.89 -2.41
C MET A 377 0.40 -35.24 -1.10
N GLU A 378 -0.54 -34.29 -1.14
CA GLU A 378 -0.98 -33.51 0.03
C GLU A 378 -1.50 -34.38 1.18
N ASN A 379 -2.24 -35.46 0.87
CA ASN A 379 -2.79 -36.37 1.88
C ASN A 379 -1.79 -37.41 2.42
N GLN A 380 -0.57 -37.46 1.88
CA GLN A 380 0.45 -38.46 2.23
C GLN A 380 1.60 -37.86 3.05
N LEU A 381 1.61 -36.55 3.23
CA LEU A 381 2.59 -35.85 4.04
C LEU A 381 2.16 -35.95 5.51
N ASP A 382 2.85 -36.79 6.29
CA ASP A 382 2.67 -36.90 7.74
C ASP A 382 3.30 -35.68 8.42
N LEU A 383 2.61 -34.54 8.33
CA LEU A 383 3.04 -33.26 8.88
C LEU A 383 2.19 -32.93 10.10
N GLU A 384 2.83 -32.40 11.15
CA GLU A 384 2.13 -31.88 12.31
C GLU A 384 1.08 -30.82 11.90
N GLU A 385 -0.07 -30.77 12.58
CA GLU A 385 -1.19 -29.84 12.29
C GLU A 385 -0.79 -28.35 12.30
N SER A 386 0.37 -28.01 12.89
CA SER A 386 0.92 -26.66 12.98
C SER A 386 1.77 -26.25 11.76
N ASN A 387 2.13 -27.19 10.87
CA ASN A 387 2.99 -26.93 9.72
C ASN A 387 2.20 -26.29 8.58
N LEU A 388 2.64 -25.11 8.16
CA LEU A 388 2.13 -24.46 6.95
C LEU A 388 2.83 -25.04 5.73
N VAL A 389 2.06 -25.56 4.77
CA VAL A 389 2.58 -26.19 3.55
C VAL A 389 2.41 -25.28 2.34
N GLN A 390 3.49 -25.03 1.61
CA GLN A 390 3.47 -24.35 0.32
C GLN A 390 3.84 -25.32 -0.79
N LYS A 391 2.94 -25.52 -1.75
CA LYS A 391 3.18 -26.30 -2.96
C LYS A 391 3.76 -25.38 -4.04
N ILE A 392 4.82 -25.81 -4.74
CA ILE A 392 5.49 -25.02 -5.78
C ILE A 392 5.79 -25.90 -6.99
N LEU A 393 5.41 -25.45 -8.19
CA LEU A 393 5.86 -26.02 -9.45
C LEU A 393 6.90 -25.08 -10.08
N ILE A 394 8.16 -25.52 -10.11
CA ILE A 394 9.25 -24.82 -10.81
C ILE A 394 9.44 -25.47 -12.18
N SER A 395 9.35 -24.70 -13.25
CA SER A 395 9.56 -25.20 -14.59
C SER A 395 10.42 -24.26 -15.43
N LEU A 396 11.30 -24.80 -16.26
CA LEU A 396 12.04 -24.01 -17.27
C LEU A 396 11.16 -23.58 -18.46
N ALA A 397 9.84 -23.79 -18.39
CA ALA A 397 8.88 -23.38 -19.40
C ALA A 397 8.85 -21.86 -19.60
N ASP A 398 8.40 -21.42 -20.78
CA ASP A 398 8.15 -20.01 -21.08
C ASP A 398 6.86 -19.51 -20.41
N GLY A 399 5.99 -20.44 -20.02
CA GLY A 399 4.75 -20.17 -19.30
C GLY A 399 3.92 -21.42 -19.06
N PHE A 400 2.71 -21.21 -18.54
CA PHE A 400 1.75 -22.25 -18.21
C PHE A 400 0.47 -22.07 -19.03
N ASN A 401 -0.25 -23.13 -19.36
CA ASN A 401 -1.55 -22.98 -20.01
C ASN A 401 -2.64 -22.57 -19.00
N GLU A 402 -3.79 -22.12 -19.49
CA GLU A 402 -4.91 -21.64 -18.67
C GLU A 402 -5.37 -22.67 -17.65
N LYS A 403 -5.62 -23.91 -18.09
CA LYS A 403 -5.97 -25.04 -17.22
C LYS A 403 -4.98 -25.26 -16.07
N CYS A 404 -3.67 -25.10 -16.33
CA CYS A 404 -2.64 -25.24 -15.30
C CYS A 404 -2.71 -24.09 -14.28
N ARG A 405 -2.91 -22.85 -14.75
CA ARG A 405 -3.07 -21.68 -13.87
C ARG A 405 -4.32 -21.79 -12.99
N ASP A 406 -5.45 -22.18 -13.56
CA ASP A 406 -6.71 -22.32 -12.83
C ASP A 406 -6.57 -23.37 -11.73
N LEU A 407 -6.07 -24.56 -12.09
CA LEU A 407 -5.85 -25.64 -11.12
C LEU A 407 -4.87 -25.25 -10.02
N ALA A 408 -3.78 -24.56 -10.38
CA ALA A 408 -2.80 -24.09 -9.40
C ALA A 408 -3.41 -23.07 -8.43
N SER A 409 -4.23 -22.14 -8.94
CA SER A 409 -4.94 -21.16 -8.12
C SER A 409 -5.95 -21.82 -7.17
N GLU A 410 -6.72 -22.80 -7.66
CA GLU A 410 -7.71 -23.53 -6.85
C GLU A 410 -7.07 -24.31 -5.70
N ASN A 411 -5.82 -24.76 -5.88
CA ASN A 411 -5.13 -25.65 -4.94
C ASN A 411 -3.94 -24.98 -4.22
N ASN A 412 -3.82 -23.65 -4.29
CA ASN A 412 -2.75 -22.86 -3.68
C ASN A 412 -1.32 -23.33 -4.07
N VAL A 413 -1.12 -23.70 -5.33
CA VAL A 413 0.18 -24.07 -5.89
C VAL A 413 0.82 -22.83 -6.53
N LEU A 414 2.02 -22.46 -6.09
CA LEU A 414 2.80 -21.40 -6.69
C LEU A 414 3.44 -21.91 -8.00
N LEU A 415 3.19 -21.21 -9.10
CA LEU A 415 3.83 -21.50 -10.39
C LEU A 415 5.04 -20.59 -10.57
N VAL A 416 6.18 -21.17 -10.95
CA VAL A 416 7.42 -20.45 -11.23
C VAL A 416 7.96 -20.92 -12.59
N ASN A 417 7.92 -20.03 -13.58
CA ASN A 417 8.47 -20.29 -14.92
C ASN A 417 10.00 -20.08 -14.96
N GLY A 418 10.62 -20.32 -16.11
CA GLY A 418 12.07 -20.31 -16.23
C GLY A 418 12.69 -18.95 -15.89
N VAL A 419 12.08 -17.87 -16.36
CA VAL A 419 12.57 -16.50 -16.14
C VAL A 419 12.36 -16.09 -14.69
N GLU A 420 11.20 -16.42 -14.10
CA GLU A 420 10.92 -16.17 -12.68
C GLU A 420 11.92 -16.91 -11.78
N PHE A 421 12.25 -18.17 -12.11
CA PHE A 421 13.28 -18.90 -11.38
C PHE A 421 14.67 -18.28 -11.55
N ALA A 422 15.04 -17.85 -12.76
CA ALA A 422 16.31 -17.16 -12.99
C ALA A 422 16.41 -15.87 -12.15
N GLN A 423 15.34 -15.08 -12.09
CA GLN A 423 15.27 -13.87 -11.26
C GLN A 423 15.48 -14.19 -9.78
N LEU A 424 14.83 -15.23 -9.26
CA LEU A 424 15.01 -15.68 -7.88
C LEU A 424 16.46 -16.12 -7.63
N TYR A 425 17.02 -16.92 -8.54
CA TYR A 425 18.38 -17.43 -8.47
C TYR A 425 19.41 -16.29 -8.37
N PHE A 426 19.37 -15.32 -9.30
CA PHE A 426 20.32 -14.20 -9.32
C PHE A 426 20.11 -13.19 -8.19
N LYS A 427 18.91 -13.04 -7.63
CA LYS A 427 18.66 -12.18 -6.46
C LYS A 427 19.16 -12.78 -5.14
N SER A 428 19.43 -14.07 -5.12
CA SER A 428 19.97 -14.77 -3.95
C SER A 428 21.49 -14.86 -3.92
N LEU A 429 22.15 -14.56 -5.04
CA LEU A 429 23.60 -14.35 -5.12
C LEU A 429 23.93 -12.96 -4.57
#